data_AF-A0AAJ5JBY1-F1
#
_entry.id   AF-A0AAJ5JBY1-F1
#
_cell.length_a   1.000
_cell.length_b   1.000
_cell.length_c   1.000
_cell.angle_alpha   90.00
_cell.angle_beta   90.00
_cell.angle_gamma   90.00
#
_symmetry.space_group_name_H-M   'P 1'
#
loop_
_entity.id
_entity.type
_entity.pdbx_description
1 polymer ?
#
loop_
_entity_poly.entity_id
_entity_poly.type
_entity_poly.pdbx_seq_one_letter_code
_entity_poly.pdbx_strand_id
1 'polypeptide(L)'
;MTKTAVQIDLVWTEDESQAICIYAIQSNAKLASEKMHCHLIEWNGEENEIYPGLLIDEDGTHCKYSAEWGYNNQRIDFFYFLDQPLAVGQLVTRTQILSSTPESFTYRITSIMSLLT
;
A
#
# COMPACT_ATOMS: atom_id res chain seq x y z
N MET A 1 -23.76 -5.85 -2.31
CA MET A 1 -22.81 -4.94 -3.00
C MET A 1 -21.77 -5.79 -3.69
N THR A 2 -21.38 -5.43 -4.91
CA THR A 2 -20.42 -6.22 -5.69
C THR A 2 -19.00 -5.91 -5.19
N LYS A 3 -18.27 -6.96 -4.82
CA LYS A 3 -16.85 -6.88 -4.52
C LYS A 3 -16.06 -7.19 -5.79
N THR A 4 -15.00 -6.43 -6.06
CA THR A 4 -14.14 -6.63 -7.23
C THR A 4 -12.68 -6.68 -6.78
N ALA A 5 -11.91 -7.61 -7.34
CA ALA A 5 -10.46 -7.66 -7.14
C ALA A 5 -9.79 -6.62 -8.04
N VAL A 6 -8.87 -5.85 -7.47
CA VAL A 6 -8.16 -4.77 -8.15
C VAL A 6 -6.66 -4.84 -7.89
N GLN A 7 -5.89 -4.38 -8.86
CA GLN A 7 -4.50 -3.96 -8.70
C GLN A 7 -4.47 -2.44 -8.57
N ILE A 8 -3.74 -1.93 -7.58
CA ILE A 8 -3.54 -0.51 -7.30
C ILE A 8 -2.04 -0.26 -7.37
N ASP A 9 -1.63 0.56 -8.32
CA ASP A 9 -0.23 0.95 -8.47
C ASP A 9 -0.03 2.33 -7.84
N LEU A 10 1.05 2.47 -7.07
CA LEU A 10 1.44 3.68 -6.38
C LEU A 10 2.91 3.98 -6.67
N VAL A 11 3.26 5.27 -6.72
CA VAL A 11 4.65 5.73 -6.81
C VAL A 11 4.96 6.67 -5.67
N TRP A 12 6.19 6.64 -5.16
CA TRP A 12 6.64 7.60 -4.15
C TRP A 12 6.76 8.98 -4.79
N THR A 13 6.25 10.01 -4.13
CA THR A 13 6.17 11.36 -4.70
C THR A 13 7.51 12.09 -4.78
N GLU A 14 8.52 11.68 -4.01
CA GLU A 14 9.86 12.28 -4.07
C GLU A 14 10.78 11.56 -5.07
N ASP A 15 10.53 10.28 -5.34
CA ASP A 15 11.26 9.47 -6.33
C ASP A 15 10.33 8.40 -6.92
N GLU A 16 9.80 8.66 -8.11
CA GLU A 16 8.83 7.79 -8.78
C GLU A 16 9.44 6.47 -9.30
N SER A 17 10.77 6.29 -9.20
CA SER A 17 11.39 4.98 -9.45
C SER A 17 11.05 3.96 -8.35
N GLN A 18 10.64 4.45 -7.17
CA GLN A 18 10.18 3.64 -6.06
C GLN A 18 8.66 3.54 -6.08
N ALA A 19 8.16 2.31 -6.06
CA ALA A 19 6.78 2.01 -6.36
C ALA A 19 6.22 0.91 -5.46
N ILE A 20 4.89 0.89 -5.33
CA ILE A 20 4.17 -0.15 -4.61
C ILE A 20 3.02 -0.61 -5.50
N CYS A 21 2.88 -1.91 -5.63
CA CYS A 21 1.73 -2.52 -6.29
C CYS A 21 0.95 -3.33 -5.26
N ILE A 22 -0.34 -3.04 -5.11
CA ILE A 22 -1.24 -3.63 -4.11
C ILE A 22 -2.36 -4.37 -4.81
N TYR A 23 -2.59 -5.61 -4.39
CA TYR A 23 -3.70 -6.46 -4.81
C TYR A 23 -4.75 -6.48 -3.72
N ALA A 24 -5.90 -5.88 -4.00
CA ALA A 24 -6.94 -5.60 -3.02
C ALA A 24 -8.34 -5.99 -3.51
N ILE A 25 -9.30 -6.02 -2.58
CA ILE A 25 -10.73 -6.09 -2.87
C ILE A 25 -11.33 -4.71 -2.63
N GLN A 26 -12.14 -4.25 -3.58
CA GLN A 26 -12.94 -3.04 -3.44
C GLN A 26 -14.43 -3.37 -3.31
N SER A 27 -15.16 -2.51 -2.59
CA SER A 27 -16.62 -2.47 -2.55
C SER A 27 -17.07 -1.02 -2.65
N ASN A 28 -17.92 -0.69 -3.63
CA ASN A 28 -18.28 0.70 -3.96
C ASN A 28 -17.05 1.61 -4.16
N ALA A 29 -16.03 1.11 -4.85
CA ALA A 29 -14.74 1.77 -5.10
C ALA A 29 -13.91 2.13 -3.83
N LYS A 30 -14.38 1.81 -2.62
CA LYS A 30 -13.58 1.86 -1.39
C LYS A 30 -12.83 0.55 -1.17
N LEU A 31 -11.72 0.60 -0.44
CA LEU A 31 -11.06 -0.61 0.06
C LEU A 31 -12.03 -1.42 0.95
N ALA A 32 -12.03 -2.73 0.76
CA ALA A 32 -12.89 -3.67 1.48
C ALA A 32 -12.15 -4.96 1.87
N SER A 33 -10.82 -4.93 1.77
CA SER A 33 -9.92 -6.02 2.14
C SER A 33 -9.51 -5.87 3.60
N GLU A 34 -9.68 -6.94 4.38
CA GLU A 34 -9.02 -7.10 5.68
C GLU A 34 -7.52 -7.42 5.51
N LYS A 35 -7.17 -8.07 4.38
CA LYS A 35 -5.80 -8.42 3.99
C LYS A 35 -5.57 -8.16 2.51
N MET A 36 -4.40 -7.62 2.17
CA MET A 36 -3.99 -7.33 0.78
C MET A 36 -2.56 -7.80 0.55
N HIS A 37 -2.31 -8.45 -0.59
CA HIS A 37 -0.94 -8.72 -1.02
C HIS A 37 -0.37 -7.49 -1.68
N CYS A 38 0.92 -7.23 -1.50
CA CYS A 38 1.61 -6.17 -2.20
C CYS A 38 3.05 -6.55 -2.52
N HIS A 39 3.70 -5.76 -3.35
CA HIS A 39 5.14 -5.72 -3.45
C HIS A 39 5.62 -4.29 -3.54
N LEU A 40 6.69 -4.01 -2.80
CA LEU A 40 7.40 -2.74 -2.76
C LEU A 40 8.64 -2.87 -3.63
N ILE A 41 8.86 -1.87 -4.48
CA ILE A 41 10.04 -1.74 -5.33
C ILE A 41 10.83 -0.55 -4.78
N GLU A 42 12.00 -0.81 -4.22
CA GLU A 42 12.87 0.21 -3.62
C GLU A 42 14.30 0.07 -4.12
N TRP A 43 14.99 1.19 -4.24
CA TRP A 43 16.42 1.22 -4.57
C TRP A 43 17.24 0.86 -3.33
N ASN A 44 18.03 -0.21 -3.41
CA ASN A 44 18.87 -0.65 -2.29
C ASN A 44 20.29 -0.05 -2.29
N GLY A 45 20.62 0.80 -3.27
CA GLY A 45 21.96 1.34 -3.49
C GLY A 45 22.62 0.84 -4.78
N GLU A 46 22.17 -0.29 -5.32
CA GLU A 46 22.77 -0.96 -6.51
C GLU A 46 21.74 -1.30 -7.59
N GLU A 47 20.56 -1.77 -7.19
CA GLU A 47 19.44 -2.08 -8.08
C GLU A 47 18.09 -1.85 -7.39
N ASN A 48 17.02 -1.90 -8.18
CA ASN A 48 15.66 -1.94 -7.65
C ASN A 48 15.37 -3.35 -7.14
N GLU A 49 15.18 -3.49 -5.84
CA GLU A 49 14.83 -4.75 -5.19
C GLU A 49 13.31 -4.82 -4.97
N ILE A 50 12.75 -6.03 -5.08
CA ILE A 50 11.33 -6.27 -4.87
C ILE A 50 11.12 -6.96 -3.52
N TYR A 51 10.40 -6.28 -2.63
CA TYR A 51 10.02 -6.79 -1.32
C TYR A 51 8.54 -7.19 -1.32
N PRO A 52 8.21 -8.50 -1.27
CA PRO A 52 6.82 -8.93 -1.13
C PRO A 52 6.30 -8.58 0.26
N GLY A 53 5.04 -8.17 0.34
CA GLY A 53 4.41 -7.76 1.59
C GLY A 53 2.96 -8.20 1.72
N LEU A 54 2.50 -8.24 2.98
CA LEU A 54 1.10 -8.40 3.35
C LEU A 54 0.65 -7.16 4.12
N LEU A 55 -0.43 -6.53 3.68
CA LEU A 55 -1.07 -5.42 4.39
C LEU A 55 -2.28 -5.96 5.15
N ILE A 56 -2.38 -5.66 6.45
CA ILE A 56 -3.41 -6.16 7.37
C ILE A 56 -4.15 -4.98 7.99
N ASP A 57 -5.47 -4.99 7.90
CA ASP A 57 -6.31 -3.95 8.49
C ASP A 57 -6.23 -3.97 10.02
N GLU A 58 -6.02 -2.80 10.63
CA GLU A 58 -5.79 -2.64 12.06
C GLU A 58 -7.07 -2.44 12.87
N ASP A 59 -8.10 -1.82 12.27
CA ASP A 59 -9.26 -1.32 13.02
C ASP A 59 -10.61 -1.60 12.36
N GLY A 60 -10.63 -2.27 11.20
CA GLY A 60 -11.86 -2.62 10.49
C GLY A 60 -12.43 -1.47 9.65
N THR A 61 -11.79 -0.30 9.64
CA THR A 61 -12.21 0.84 8.81
C THR A 61 -11.69 0.75 7.39
N HIS A 62 -10.76 -0.18 7.12
CA HIS A 62 -10.08 -0.33 5.82
C HIS A 62 -9.34 0.94 5.37
N CYS A 63 -8.90 1.76 6.34
CA CYS A 63 -8.14 2.98 6.10
C CYS A 63 -6.72 2.91 6.65
N LYS A 64 -6.45 2.04 7.61
CA LYS A 64 -5.14 1.86 8.23
C LYS A 64 -4.72 0.40 8.13
N TYR A 65 -3.57 0.17 7.51
CA TYR A 65 -3.02 -1.17 7.33
C TYR A 65 -1.62 -1.27 7.91
N SER A 66 -1.35 -2.26 8.75
CA SER A 66 0.02 -2.65 9.09
C SER A 66 0.62 -3.47 7.96
N ALA A 67 1.92 -3.33 7.70
CA ALA A 67 2.62 -4.07 6.67
C ALA A 67 3.58 -5.10 7.28
N GLU A 68 3.50 -6.33 6.78
CA GLU A 68 4.44 -7.41 7.07
C GLU A 68 5.28 -7.69 5.82
N TRP A 69 6.60 -7.52 5.91
CA TRP A 69 7.55 -7.69 4.79
C TRP A 69 8.33 -9.02 4.82
N GLY A 70 7.81 -10.04 5.54
CA GLY A 70 8.50 -11.31 5.76
C GLY A 70 9.71 -11.25 6.72
N TYR A 71 10.40 -12.38 6.89
CA TYR A 71 11.72 -12.50 7.57
C TYR A 71 11.90 -11.86 8.96
N ASN A 72 10.93 -12.01 9.89
CA ASN A 72 11.01 -11.45 11.25
C ASN A 72 11.31 -9.94 11.30
N ASN A 73 10.91 -9.20 10.27
CA ASN A 73 11.19 -7.77 10.20
C ASN A 73 10.45 -7.04 11.33
N GLN A 74 11.22 -6.42 12.24
CA GLN A 74 10.68 -5.65 13.37
C GLN A 74 10.16 -4.26 12.98
N ARG A 75 10.23 -3.93 11.68
CA ARG A 75 9.72 -2.68 11.13
C ARG A 75 8.20 -2.66 11.26
N ILE A 76 7.72 -1.69 12.03
CA ILE A 76 6.29 -1.41 12.09
C ILE A 76 6.00 -0.37 11.00
N ASP A 77 5.61 -0.86 9.83
CA ASP A 77 5.20 -0.06 8.68
C ASP A 77 3.66 0.04 8.66
N PHE A 78 3.13 1.25 8.46
CA PHE A 78 1.69 1.48 8.36
C PHE A 78 1.33 2.25 7.09
N PHE A 79 0.30 1.80 6.38
CA PHE A 79 -0.29 2.50 5.25
C PHE A 79 -1.62 3.15 5.64
N TYR A 80 -1.79 4.40 5.23
CA TYR A 80 -2.98 5.19 5.49
C TYR A 80 -3.64 5.60 4.18
N PHE A 81 -4.85 5.12 3.97
CA PHE A 81 -5.73 5.49 2.87
C PHE A 81 -6.81 6.45 3.39
N LEU A 82 -7.36 7.27 2.51
CA LEU A 82 -8.50 8.13 2.84
C LEU A 82 -9.79 7.30 2.84
N ASP A 83 -10.71 7.60 3.75
CA ASP A 83 -12.03 6.95 3.83
C ASP A 83 -13.00 7.43 2.72
N GLN A 84 -12.60 7.23 1.47
CA GLN A 84 -13.34 7.64 0.28
C GLN A 84 -13.08 6.67 -0.88
N PRO A 85 -13.88 6.69 -1.95
CA PRO A 85 -13.59 5.93 -3.16
C PRO A 85 -12.16 6.19 -3.65
N LEU A 86 -11.44 5.12 -3.99
CA LEU A 86 -10.08 5.21 -4.51
C LEU A 86 -10.09 5.91 -5.87
N ALA A 87 -9.14 6.83 -6.05
CA ALA A 87 -8.98 7.58 -7.28
C ALA A 87 -7.51 7.71 -7.68
N VAL A 88 -7.24 7.74 -8.99
CA VAL A 88 -5.92 8.09 -9.52
C VAL A 88 -5.58 9.52 -9.08
N GLY A 89 -4.34 9.72 -8.64
CA GLY A 89 -3.85 10.98 -8.07
C GLY A 89 -4.06 11.10 -6.55
N GLN A 90 -4.83 10.21 -5.93
CA GLN A 90 -4.99 10.19 -4.47
C GLN A 90 -3.67 9.87 -3.78
N LEU A 91 -3.42 10.53 -2.65
CA LEU A 91 -2.25 10.32 -1.82
C LEU A 91 -2.51 9.21 -0.78
N VAL A 92 -1.47 8.42 -0.52
CA VAL A 92 -1.42 7.34 0.47
C VAL A 92 -0.15 7.55 1.29
N THR A 93 -0.28 7.57 2.61
CA THR A 93 0.89 7.77 3.49
C THR A 93 1.38 6.41 3.98
N ARG A 94 2.67 6.16 3.86
CA ARG A 94 3.37 5.08 4.56
C ARG A 94 4.14 5.68 5.73
N THR A 95 3.92 5.20 6.94
CA THR A 95 4.71 5.58 8.12
C THR A 95 5.49 4.39 8.62
N GLN A 96 6.80 4.55 8.68
CA GLN A 96 7.74 3.55 9.17
C GLN A 96 8.21 3.92 10.58
N ILE A 97 8.13 2.97 11.50
CA ILE A 97 8.63 3.11 12.87
C ILE A 97 9.83 2.19 13.04
N LEU A 98 11.02 2.73 12.79
CA LEU A 98 12.32 2.07 12.97
C LEU A 98 13.00 2.46 14.29
N SER A 99 12.69 3.63 14.83
CA SER A 99 13.34 4.22 16.00
C SER A 99 12.36 5.12 16.78
N SER A 100 12.86 5.93 17.71
CA SER A 100 12.05 6.88 18.48
C SER A 100 11.30 7.92 17.63
N THR A 101 11.73 8.15 16.37
CA THR A 101 11.09 9.08 15.44
C THR A 101 10.50 8.32 14.26
N PRO A 102 9.18 8.37 14.04
CA PRO A 102 8.56 7.83 12.83
C PRO A 102 8.98 8.60 11.58
N GLU A 103 9.23 7.88 10.49
CA GLU A 103 9.46 8.45 9.16
C GLU A 103 8.20 8.26 8.31
N SER A 104 7.84 9.27 7.51
CA SER A 104 6.63 9.24 6.69
C SER A 104 6.95 9.51 5.23
N PHE A 105 6.40 8.67 4.36
CA PHE A 105 6.55 8.69 2.92
C PHE A 105 5.17 8.88 2.28
N THR A 106 5.07 9.77 1.31
CA THR A 106 3.81 10.02 0.58
C THR A 106 3.86 9.40 -0.80
N TYR A 107 2.96 8.45 -1.04
CA TYR A 107 2.76 7.79 -2.32
C TYR A 107 1.54 8.36 -3.03
N ARG A 108 1.52 8.28 -4.35
CA ARG A 108 0.40 8.69 -5.19
C ARG A 108 -0.10 7.51 -6.00
N ILE A 109 -1.42 7.28 -6.01
CA ILE A 109 -2.05 6.26 -6.86
C ILE A 109 -1.90 6.67 -8.33
N THR A 110 -1.30 5.82 -9.15
CA THR A 110 -1.13 6.03 -10.60
C THR A 110 -2.13 5.23 -11.42
N SER A 111 -2.56 4.07 -10.92
CA SER A 111 -3.46 3.16 -11.65
C SER A 111 -4.33 2.36 -10.69
N ILE A 112 -5.55 2.05 -11.12
CA ILE A 112 -6.48 1.13 -10.47
C ILE A 112 -7.08 0.25 -11.57
N MET A 113 -6.73 -1.04 -11.58
CA MET A 113 -7.13 -1.99 -12.62
C MET A 113 -7.98 -3.11 -12.04
N SER A 114 -9.14 -3.40 -12.65
CA SER A 114 -9.93 -4.59 -12.32
C SER A 114 -9.20 -5.85 -12.79
N LEU A 115 -9.09 -6.85 -11.94
CA LEU A 115 -8.41 -8.13 -12.23
C LEU A 115 -9.37 -9.23 -12.69
N LEU A 116 -10.68 -8.99 -12.59
CA LEU A 116 -11.72 -9.90 -13.02
C LEU A 116 -12.53 -9.19 -14.11
N THR A 117 -11.95 -9.18 -15.31
CA THR A 117 -12.62 -8.74 -16.55
C THR A 117 -13.19 -9.92 -17.30
#